data_AF-A0A3S3WPH3-F1
#
_entry.id   AF-A0A3S3WPH3-F1
#
_cell.length_a   1.000
_cell.length_b   1.000
_cell.length_c   1.000
_cell.angle_alpha   90.00
_cell.angle_beta   90.00
_cell.angle_gamma   90.00
#
_symmetry.space_group_name_H-M   'P 1'
#
loop_
_entity.id
_entity.type
_entity.pdbx_description
1 polymer ?
#
loop_
_entity_poly.entity_id
_entity_poly.type
_entity_poly.pdbx_seq_one_letter_code
_entity_poly.pdbx_strand_id
1 'polypeptide(L)'
;MGAQADLWLSPCHRVLVSDRRGQQVLVALRHLSGRQGIAPVPPPAGRPRAYVHLALPQHGILFAEGLACESFYPGVRALAILRPRQRSELLAALPMILKNRRPVPARPLIDRRREAQLHLPPEPEFAEVSGSATLRPSDFRSALLT
;
A
#
# COMPACT_ATOMS: atom_id res chain seq x y z
N MET A 1 -0.20 7.83 16.50
CA MET A 1 -0.33 7.58 15.04
C MET A 1 0.57 8.53 14.25
N GLY A 2 1.21 8.04 13.19
CA GLY A 2 2.23 8.76 12.41
C GLY A 2 1.74 9.45 11.14
N ALA A 3 0.42 9.42 10.88
CA ALA A 3 -0.18 10.25 9.84
C ALA A 3 -0.34 11.69 10.34
N GLN A 4 -0.03 12.66 9.48
CA GLN A 4 -0.11 14.10 9.73
C GLN A 4 -1.49 14.68 9.37
N ALA A 5 -2.29 13.95 8.58
CA ALA A 5 -3.67 14.28 8.20
C ALA A 5 -4.48 13.00 7.87
N ASP A 6 -5.79 13.14 7.70
CA ASP A 6 -6.68 12.03 7.32
C ASP A 6 -6.35 11.52 5.91
N LEU A 7 -6.27 10.19 5.76
CA LEU A 7 -5.98 9.53 4.49
C LEU A 7 -7.00 8.43 4.19
N TRP A 8 -7.61 8.49 3.01
CA TRP A 8 -8.54 7.46 2.53
C TRP A 8 -7.81 6.41 1.69
N LEU A 9 -7.84 5.17 2.17
CA LEU A 9 -7.15 4.05 1.55
C LEU A 9 -8.10 2.86 1.34
N SER A 10 -7.80 2.06 0.31
CA SER A 10 -8.51 0.81 0.08
C SER A 10 -8.26 -0.17 1.24
N PRO A 11 -9.24 -1.02 1.62
CA PRO A 11 -9.04 -2.02 2.68
C PRO A 11 -7.89 -3.00 2.41
N CYS A 12 -7.49 -3.16 1.14
CA CYS A 12 -6.37 -4.01 0.75
C CYS A 12 -5.01 -3.33 0.73
N HIS A 13 -4.98 -1.99 0.84
CA HIS A 13 -3.75 -1.22 0.88
C HIS A 13 -3.00 -1.51 2.18
N ARG A 14 -1.66 -1.66 2.09
CA ARG A 14 -0.83 -1.94 3.27
C ARG A 14 -0.07 -0.72 3.76
N VAL A 15 0.03 -0.62 5.07
CA VAL A 15 0.84 0.37 5.78
C VAL A 15 1.99 -0.32 6.49
N LEU A 16 3.08 0.41 6.67
CA LEU A 16 4.26 -0.08 7.37
C LEU A 16 4.07 0.07 8.87
N VAL A 17 4.26 -1.02 9.59
CA VAL A 17 4.11 -1.05 11.05
C VAL A 17 5.29 -1.79 11.67
N SER A 18 5.75 -1.33 12.82
CA SER A 18 6.72 -2.05 13.65
C SER A 18 5.99 -3.02 14.60
N ASP A 19 6.44 -4.27 14.66
CA ASP A 19 6.01 -5.18 15.72
C ASP A 19 6.71 -4.88 17.05
N ARG A 20 6.32 -5.57 18.13
CA ARG A 20 6.97 -5.44 19.46
C ARG A 20 8.48 -5.74 19.49
N ARG A 21 9.03 -6.36 18.45
CA ARG A 21 10.47 -6.66 18.30
C ARG A 21 11.19 -5.63 17.43
N GLY A 22 10.50 -4.57 16.99
CA GLY A 22 11.03 -3.56 16.08
C GLY A 22 11.10 -4.02 14.62
N GLN A 23 10.52 -5.17 14.26
CA GLN A 23 10.49 -5.63 12.88
C GLN A 23 9.44 -4.85 12.10
N GLN A 24 9.88 -4.21 11.02
CA GLN A 24 9.00 -3.48 10.10
C GLN A 24 8.31 -4.43 9.13
N VAL A 25 6.97 -4.41 9.12
CA VAL A 25 6.13 -5.29 8.31
C VAL A 25 4.99 -4.53 7.63
N LEU A 26 4.54 -5.02 6.48
CA LEU A 26 3.42 -4.43 5.75
C LEU A 26 2.11 -5.14 6.10
N VAL A 27 1.16 -4.38 6.64
CA VAL A 27 -0.14 -4.88 7.11
C VAL A 27 -1.27 -4.21 6.36
N ALA A 28 -2.22 -5.00 5.83
CA ALA A 28 -3.38 -4.46 5.13
C ALA A 28 -4.35 -3.77 6.09
N LEU A 29 -4.92 -2.63 5.68
CA LEU A 29 -5.82 -1.87 6.56
C LEU A 29 -7.02 -2.65 7.07
N ARG A 30 -7.59 -3.57 6.28
CA ARG A 30 -8.70 -4.42 6.75
C ARG A 30 -8.35 -5.26 7.99
N HIS A 31 -7.07 -5.55 8.21
CA HIS A 31 -6.56 -6.28 9.38
C HIS A 31 -6.30 -5.34 10.58
N LEU A 32 -6.35 -4.03 10.35
CA LEU A 32 -6.19 -2.98 11.35
C LEU A 32 -7.52 -2.30 11.70
N SER A 33 -8.63 -2.71 11.08
CA SER A 33 -9.97 -2.18 11.34
C SER A 33 -10.32 -2.27 12.82
N GLY A 34 -10.88 -1.18 13.38
CA GLY A 34 -11.28 -1.12 14.78
C GLY A 34 -10.16 -0.71 15.74
N ARG A 35 -8.95 -0.47 15.24
CA ARG A 35 -7.91 0.24 15.99
C ARG A 35 -8.22 1.73 16.04
N GLN A 36 -7.69 2.41 17.06
CA GLN A 36 -7.80 3.86 17.17
C GLN A 36 -7.33 4.52 15.86
N GLY A 37 -8.12 5.48 15.37
CA GLY A 37 -7.86 6.25 14.13
C GLY A 37 -7.95 5.46 12.81
N ILE A 38 -8.35 4.19 12.82
CA ILE A 38 -8.61 3.41 11.60
C ILE A 38 -10.08 2.97 11.60
N ALA A 39 -10.88 3.68 10.81
CA ALA A 39 -12.31 3.40 10.67
C ALA A 39 -12.67 3.07 9.22
N PRO A 40 -13.52 2.05 8.98
CA PRO A 40 -14.12 1.86 7.66
C PRO A 40 -15.07 3.01 7.35
N VAL A 41 -14.86 3.67 6.21
CA VAL A 41 -15.71 4.79 5.75
C VAL A 41 -16.61 4.30 4.61
N PRO A 42 -17.95 4.47 4.70
CA PRO A 42 -18.85 4.16 3.60
C PRO A 42 -18.56 5.06 2.39
N PRO A 43 -18.83 4.61 1.16
CA PRO A 43 -18.67 5.47 0.00
C PRO A 43 -19.61 6.69 0.13
N PRO A 44 -19.20 7.89 -0.31
CA PRO A 44 -20.11 9.02 -0.40
C PRO A 44 -21.31 8.64 -1.27
N ALA A 45 -22.52 9.02 -0.85
CA ALA A 45 -23.73 8.70 -1.58
C ALA A 45 -23.63 9.17 -3.04
N GLY A 46 -23.82 8.25 -3.98
CA GLY A 46 -23.85 8.54 -5.41
C GLY A 46 -22.50 8.85 -6.09
N ARG A 47 -21.35 8.70 -5.40
CA ARG A 47 -20.03 8.90 -6.03
C ARG A 47 -19.22 7.59 -6.11
N PRO A 48 -18.74 7.19 -7.29
CA PRO A 48 -17.83 6.06 -7.40
C PRO A 48 -16.51 6.38 -6.69
N ARG A 49 -15.94 5.38 -6.01
CA ARG A 49 -14.63 5.50 -5.37
C ARG A 49 -13.55 5.40 -6.44
N ALA A 50 -12.76 6.46 -6.59
CA ALA A 50 -11.57 6.43 -7.42
C ALA A 50 -10.34 6.10 -6.57
N TYR A 51 -9.63 5.04 -6.94
CA TYR A 51 -8.35 4.68 -6.32
C TYR A 51 -7.21 4.96 -7.30
N VAL A 52 -6.21 5.68 -6.80
CA VAL A 52 -4.94 5.90 -7.50
C VAL A 52 -3.92 4.89 -6.99
N HIS A 53 -3.34 4.12 -7.90
CA HIS A 53 -2.27 3.18 -7.60
C HIS A 53 -0.95 3.71 -8.16
N LEU A 54 0.06 3.85 -7.30
CA LEU A 54 1.41 4.26 -7.69
C LEU A 54 2.30 3.03 -7.84
N ALA A 55 2.59 2.63 -9.07
CA ALA A 55 3.48 1.51 -9.35
C ALA A 55 4.91 2.00 -9.61
N LEU A 56 5.89 1.29 -9.03
CA LEU A 56 7.31 1.56 -9.18
C LEU A 56 8.01 0.37 -9.85
N PRO A 57 9.21 0.54 -10.43
CA PRO A 57 10.00 -0.57 -10.99
C PRO A 57 10.27 -1.70 -9.99
N GLN A 58 10.37 -1.35 -8.71
CA GLN A 58 10.45 -2.28 -7.58
C GLN A 58 9.43 -1.87 -6.51
N HIS A 59 8.91 -2.83 -5.75
CA HIS A 59 8.00 -2.52 -4.65
C HIS A 59 8.72 -1.64 -3.61
N GLY A 60 8.13 -0.50 -3.26
CA GLY A 60 8.72 0.49 -2.37
C GLY A 60 7.78 0.93 -1.25
N ILE A 61 8.32 1.72 -0.32
CA ILE A 61 7.54 2.42 0.70
C ILE A 61 7.39 3.88 0.25
N LEU A 62 6.17 4.39 0.35
CA LEU A 62 5.78 5.76 0.03
C LEU A 62 5.30 6.45 1.29
N PHE A 63 5.50 7.76 1.40
CA PHE A 63 4.91 8.55 2.47
C PHE A 63 3.72 9.34 1.91
N ALA A 64 2.56 9.17 2.50
CA ALA A 64 1.35 9.91 2.19
C ALA A 64 0.81 10.51 3.49
N GLU A 65 0.74 11.84 3.58
CA GLU A 65 0.38 12.54 4.83
C GLU A 65 1.21 12.01 6.03
N GLY A 66 2.53 11.86 5.86
CA GLY A 66 3.42 11.31 6.90
C GLY A 66 3.30 9.79 7.15
N LEU A 67 2.29 9.12 6.61
CA LEU A 67 2.06 7.69 6.77
C LEU A 67 2.88 6.87 5.78
N ALA A 68 3.74 5.98 6.29
CA ALA A 68 4.47 5.00 5.48
C ALA A 68 3.52 3.91 4.93
N CYS A 69 3.33 3.92 3.61
CA CYS A 69 2.43 3.07 2.86
C CYS A 69 3.18 2.26 1.79
N GLU A 70 2.58 1.18 1.31
CA GLU A 70 3.15 0.42 0.19
C GLU A 70 2.94 1.13 -1.16
N SER A 71 3.91 1.04 -2.07
CA SER A 71 3.63 1.26 -3.50
C SER A 71 2.74 0.13 -4.03
N PHE A 72 2.21 0.23 -5.25
CA PHE A 72 1.42 -0.84 -5.85
C PHE A 72 2.25 -2.13 -5.95
N TYR A 73 1.83 -3.17 -5.23
CA TYR A 73 2.40 -4.51 -5.30
C TYR A 73 1.63 -5.35 -6.34
N PRO A 74 2.23 -5.68 -7.51
CA PRO A 74 1.53 -6.36 -8.61
C PRO A 74 1.42 -7.88 -8.39
N GLY A 75 0.91 -8.29 -7.23
CA GLY A 75 0.57 -9.69 -6.96
C GLY A 75 -0.64 -10.14 -7.78
N VAL A 76 -0.86 -11.46 -7.87
CA VAL A 76 -1.94 -12.09 -8.67
C VAL A 76 -3.31 -11.44 -8.42
N ARG A 77 -3.67 -11.20 -7.15
CA ARG A 77 -4.94 -10.56 -6.79
C ARG A 77 -5.01 -9.09 -7.20
N ALA A 78 -3.92 -8.33 -7.05
CA ALA A 78 -3.88 -6.92 -7.41
C ALA A 78 -4.07 -6.73 -8.93
N LEU A 79 -3.39 -7.56 -9.72
CA LEU A 79 -3.53 -7.56 -11.19
C LEU A 79 -4.91 -7.99 -11.66
N ALA A 80 -5.60 -8.86 -10.91
CA ALA A 80 -6.95 -9.30 -11.23
C ALA A 80 -8.02 -8.22 -10.99
N ILE A 81 -7.73 -7.23 -10.14
CA ILE A 81 -8.65 -6.12 -9.83
C ILE A 81 -8.54 -4.99 -10.87
N LEU A 82 -7.40 -4.90 -11.57
CA LEU A 82 -7.21 -3.93 -12.64
C LEU A 82 -8.05 -4.26 -13.87
N ARG A 83 -8.67 -3.24 -14.46
CA ARG A 83 -9.34 -3.36 -15.76
C ARG A 83 -8.33 -3.77 -16.85
N PRO A 84 -8.73 -4.48 -17.91
CA PRO A 84 -7.82 -4.94 -18.96
C PRO A 84 -6.92 -3.83 -19.53
N ARG A 85 -7.48 -2.63 -19.76
CA ARG A 85 -6.73 -1.47 -20.22
C ARG A 85 -5.66 -1.02 -19.21
N GLN A 86 -6.03 -0.86 -17.94
CA GLN A 86 -5.09 -0.46 -16.88
C GLN A 86 -3.97 -1.48 -16.71
N ARG A 87 -4.31 -2.78 -16.79
CA ARG A 87 -3.33 -3.86 -16.75
C ARG A 87 -2.38 -3.77 -17.96
N SER A 88 -2.88 -3.52 -19.16
CA SER A 88 -2.05 -3.35 -20.36
C SER A 88 -1.11 -2.16 -20.23
N GLU A 89 -1.63 -0.99 -19.82
CA GLU A 89 -0.85 0.23 -19.59
C GLU A 89 0.24 0.01 -18.53
N LEU A 90 -0.10 -0.66 -17.42
CA LEU A 90 0.86 -1.03 -16.39
C LEU A 90 1.96 -1.94 -16.95
N LEU A 91 1.61 -2.99 -17.69
CA LEU A 91 2.59 -3.93 -18.24
C LEU A 91 3.48 -3.30 -19.31
N ALA A 92 2.96 -2.33 -20.07
CA ALA A 92 3.71 -1.57 -21.06
C ALA A 92 4.70 -0.59 -20.39
N ALA A 93 4.27 0.11 -19.34
CA ALA A 93 5.12 1.03 -18.59
C ALA A 93 6.17 0.30 -17.73
N LEU A 94 5.79 -0.85 -17.19
CA LEU A 94 6.54 -1.61 -16.21
C LEU A 94 6.71 -3.08 -16.65
N PRO A 95 7.45 -3.35 -17.75
CA PRO A 95 7.57 -4.68 -18.34
C PRO A 95 8.30 -5.70 -17.45
N MET A 96 9.11 -5.26 -16.47
CA MET A 96 9.74 -6.18 -15.52
C MET A 96 8.74 -6.85 -14.56
N ILE A 97 7.50 -6.37 -14.46
CA ILE A 97 6.41 -7.08 -13.77
C ILE A 97 6.15 -8.45 -14.42
N LEU A 98 6.29 -8.57 -15.75
CA LEU A 98 6.13 -9.85 -16.45
C LEU A 98 7.31 -10.80 -16.21
N LYS A 99 8.51 -10.26 -16.04
CA LYS A 99 9.72 -11.05 -15.79
C LYS A 99 9.72 -11.63 -14.37
N ASN A 100 9.25 -10.86 -13.40
CA ASN A 100 9.19 -11.27 -12.00
C ASN A 100 7.87 -12.00 -11.71
N ARG A 101 7.83 -13.31 -11.96
CA ARG A 101 6.68 -14.18 -11.61
C ARG A 101 6.26 -14.08 -10.14
N ARG A 102 7.18 -13.63 -9.26
CA ARG A 102 6.94 -13.29 -7.86
C ARG A 102 7.63 -11.95 -7.56
N PRO A 103 6.90 -10.83 -7.56
CA PRO A 103 7.46 -9.54 -7.16
C PRO A 103 8.04 -9.63 -5.74
N VAL A 104 9.20 -9.02 -5.49
CA VAL A 104 9.80 -8.98 -4.16
C VAL A 104 9.20 -7.77 -3.41
N PRO A 105 8.62 -7.95 -2.22
CA PRO A 105 8.08 -6.82 -1.49
C PRO A 105 9.19 -6.05 -0.74
N ALA A 106 9.08 -4.71 -0.66
CA ALA A 106 9.97 -3.84 0.12
C ALA A 106 10.20 -4.30 1.57
N ARG A 107 9.15 -4.87 2.16
CA ARG A 107 9.10 -5.36 3.54
C ARG A 107 8.25 -6.63 3.61
N PRO A 108 8.45 -7.49 4.62
CA PRO A 108 7.63 -8.70 4.78
C PRO A 108 6.14 -8.36 4.78
N LEU A 109 5.39 -9.03 3.89
CA LEU A 109 3.94 -8.92 3.86
C LEU A 109 3.37 -9.84 4.93
N ILE A 110 2.44 -9.34 5.75
CA ILE A 110 1.71 -10.22 6.66
C ILE A 110 0.51 -10.82 5.96
N ASP A 111 0.53 -12.15 5.88
CA ASP A 111 -0.62 -12.94 5.45
C ASP A 111 -1.59 -13.17 6.62
N ARG A 112 -2.79 -13.64 6.27
CA ARG A 112 -3.88 -13.90 7.22
C ARG A 112 -3.52 -14.92 8.31
N ARG A 113 -2.49 -15.76 8.09
CA ARG A 113 -2.08 -16.81 9.05
C ARG A 113 -1.11 -16.26 10.11
N ARG A 114 -0.31 -15.25 9.75
CA ARG A 114 0.62 -14.55 10.66
C ARG A 114 -0.02 -13.38 11.39
N GLU A 115 -1.26 -13.04 11.05
CA GLU A 115 -2.05 -11.97 11.65
C GLU A 115 -2.28 -12.17 13.16
N ALA A 116 -2.54 -13.40 13.61
CA ALA A 116 -2.70 -13.73 15.03
C ALA A 116 -1.40 -13.64 15.85
N GLN A 117 -0.24 -13.62 15.18
CA GLN A 117 1.08 -13.56 15.83
C GLN A 117 1.63 -12.14 15.91
N LEU A 118 0.94 -11.19 15.27
CA LEU A 118 1.23 -9.77 15.39
C LEU A 118 0.91 -9.32 16.80
N HIS A 119 1.94 -9.35 17.65
CA HIS A 119 1.99 -8.55 18.85
C HIS A 119 2.21 -7.09 18.45
N LEU A 120 1.26 -6.53 17.74
CA LEU A 120 1.25 -5.10 17.48
C LEU A 120 1.01 -4.38 18.81
N PRO A 121 1.75 -3.31 19.10
CA PRO A 121 1.38 -2.44 20.20
C PRO A 121 -0.05 -1.90 20.00
N PRO A 122 -0.78 -1.55 21.09
CA PRO A 122 -2.11 -0.96 20.99
C PRO A 122 -2.09 0.31 20.12
N GLU A 123 -1.00 1.06 20.22
CA GLU A 123 -0.65 2.16 19.32
C GLU A 123 0.43 1.71 18.34
N PRO A 124 0.14 1.49 17.05
CA PRO A 124 1.18 1.16 16.07
C PRO A 124 2.14 2.33 15.92
N GLU A 125 3.43 2.07 16.18
CA GLU A 125 4.50 3.01 15.87
C GLU A 125 4.76 2.91 14.36
N PHE A 126 4.48 4.00 13.65
CA PHE A 126 4.67 4.06 12.21
C PHE A 126 6.15 4.29 11.94
N ALA A 127 6.75 3.39 11.20
CA ALA A 127 8.18 3.38 10.99
C ALA A 127 8.66 4.57 10.15
N GLU A 128 9.67 5.29 10.65
CA GLU A 128 10.51 6.14 9.85
C GLU A 128 11.41 5.27 8.94
N VAL A 129 11.56 5.65 7.67
CA VAL A 129 12.42 4.95 6.72
C VAL A 129 13.55 5.89 6.32
N SER A 130 14.78 5.56 6.74
CA SER A 130 15.98 6.26 6.30
C SER A 130 16.29 5.92 4.84
N GLY A 131 16.49 6.95 4.01
CA GLY A 131 16.71 6.83 2.56
C GLY A 131 15.45 7.15 1.74
N SER A 132 15.01 8.41 1.77
CA SER A 132 13.89 8.87 0.94
C SER A 132 14.38 9.34 -0.43
N ALA A 133 13.69 8.91 -1.47
CA ALA A 133 13.79 9.53 -2.80
C ALA A 133 12.50 10.33 -3.00
N THR A 134 12.62 11.63 -3.26
CA THR A 134 11.46 12.47 -3.56
C THR A 134 11.03 12.22 -5.01
N LEU A 135 9.86 11.63 -5.20
CA LEU A 135 9.22 11.54 -6.52
C LEU A 135 8.61 12.91 -6.86
N ARG A 136 9.00 13.47 -8.01
CA ARG A 136 8.44 14.72 -8.53
C ARG A 136 7.21 14.41 -9.40
N PRO A 137 6.25 15.35 -9.54
CA PRO A 137 5.13 15.21 -10.46
C PRO A 137 5.54 14.79 -11.89
N SER A 138 6.73 15.22 -12.35
CA SER A 138 7.32 14.87 -13.66
C SER A 138 7.68 13.39 -13.81
N ASP A 139 7.85 12.67 -12.71
CA ASP A 139 8.26 11.26 -12.70
C ASP A 139 7.07 10.33 -12.97
N PHE A 140 5.83 10.87 -12.91
CA PHE A 140 4.61 10.12 -13.14
C PHE A 140 4.18 10.23 -14.60
N ARG A 141 4.43 9.19 -15.39
CA ARG A 141 3.75 8.99 -16.67
C ARG A 141 2.42 8.27 -16.40
N SER A 142 1.32 9.02 -16.44
CA SER A 142 -0.09 8.58 -16.32
C SER A 142 -0.49 7.94 -14.98
N ALA A 143 -1.33 8.64 -14.22
CA ALA A 143 -2.04 8.08 -13.06
C ALA A 143 -3.19 7.18 -13.54
N LEU A 144 -3.11 5.88 -13.24
CA LEU A 144 -4.19 4.94 -13.48
C LEU A 144 -5.33 5.23 -12.50
N LEU A 145 -6.35 5.96 -12.98
CA LEU A 145 -7.59 6.20 -12.24
C LEU A 145 -8.47 4.93 -12.32
N THR A 146 -8.92 4.44 -11.17
CA THR A 146 -9.93 3.38 -11.07
C THR A 146 -11.32 3.97 -10.94
#